data_AF-A0A956FR58-F1
#
_entry.id   AF-A0A956FR58-F1
#
_cell.length_a   1.000
_cell.length_b   1.000
_cell.length_c   1.000
_cell.angle_alpha   90.00
_cell.angle_beta   90.00
_cell.angle_gamma   90.00
#
_symmetry.space_group_name_H-M   'P 1'
#
loop_
_entity.id
_entity.type
_entity.pdbx_description
1 polymer ?
#
loop_
_entity_poly.entity_id
_entity_poly.type
_entity_poly.pdbx_seq_one_letter_code
_entity_poly.pdbx_strand_id
1 'polypeptide(L)'
;MTPRPLAPGLCLVLGLGLGAAACESGPSKHELYMQGMQVEGEASRSDCQPAFDAGMDTHVLDGDVVQACLRKTEEAIALYEQAKAKGLEDLDFVQTYEKALERKKHLESMLRVVRELERPDEVYPGAPPEATQVRE
;
A
#
# COMPACT_ATOMS: atom_id res chain seq x y z
N MET A 1 15.72 -49.21 2.92
CA MET A 1 16.61 -48.04 3.06
C MET A 1 15.81 -46.79 2.74
N THR A 2 15.45 -46.04 3.76
CA THR A 2 14.83 -44.70 3.70
C THR A 2 15.48 -43.86 4.79
N PRO A 3 15.59 -42.55 4.61
CA PRO A 3 14.95 -41.64 5.57
C PRO A 3 14.16 -40.56 4.80
N ARG A 4 12.83 -40.46 4.95
CA ARG A 4 12.01 -39.70 5.95
C ARG A 4 12.37 -38.19 6.10
N PRO A 5 11.35 -37.30 6.09
CA PRO A 5 11.50 -35.86 5.89
C PRO A 5 11.87 -35.13 7.19
N LEU A 6 12.74 -34.12 7.10
CA LEU A 6 13.06 -33.20 8.20
C LEU A 6 12.10 -32.00 8.17
N ALA A 7 11.19 -31.97 9.12
CA ALA A 7 10.49 -30.76 9.54
C ALA A 7 11.48 -29.81 10.27
N PRO A 8 11.46 -28.49 10.02
CA PRO A 8 12.20 -27.52 10.81
C PRO A 8 11.34 -27.14 12.02
N GLY A 9 11.46 -27.91 13.09
CA GLY A 9 10.75 -27.67 14.33
C GLY A 9 11.28 -28.53 15.45
N LEU A 10 12.49 -28.25 15.94
CA LEU A 10 12.92 -28.72 17.26
C LEU A 10 14.04 -27.83 17.82
N CYS A 11 13.64 -26.95 18.73
CA CYS A 11 14.49 -26.27 19.69
C CYS A 11 15.20 -27.32 20.56
N LEU A 12 16.51 -27.50 20.39
CA LEU A 12 17.32 -28.39 21.20
C LEU A 12 18.07 -27.57 22.24
N VAL A 13 17.58 -27.64 23.48
CA VAL A 13 18.15 -27.03 24.67
C VAL A 13 19.18 -27.99 25.27
N LEU A 14 20.47 -27.67 25.17
CA LEU A 14 21.53 -28.33 25.97
C LEU A 14 22.84 -27.52 25.92
N GLY A 15 23.29 -27.03 27.08
CA GLY A 15 24.72 -26.75 27.32
C GLY A 15 25.06 -25.36 27.86
N LEU A 16 25.34 -25.30 29.17
CA LEU A 16 25.98 -24.24 29.94
C LEU A 16 27.04 -23.41 29.18
N GLY A 17 26.94 -22.08 29.30
CA GLY A 17 28.08 -21.17 29.17
C GLY A 17 27.81 -19.92 28.33
N LEU A 18 27.77 -18.77 29.01
CA LEU A 18 27.93 -17.41 28.48
C LEU A 18 27.06 -17.00 27.27
N GLY A 19 26.08 -16.15 27.58
CA GLY A 19 25.47 -15.25 26.61
C GLY A 19 23.98 -15.50 26.49
N ALA A 20 23.22 -14.76 27.30
CA ALA A 20 21.89 -14.34 26.90
C ALA A 20 22.02 -13.41 25.67
N ALA A 21 22.47 -13.95 24.54
CA ALA A 21 22.19 -13.35 23.25
C ALA A 21 20.70 -13.67 23.04
N ALA A 22 19.88 -12.72 23.48
CA ALA A 22 18.48 -12.68 23.14
C ALA A 22 18.35 -13.11 21.68
N CYS A 23 17.64 -14.20 21.43
CA CYS A 23 17.05 -14.41 20.12
C CYS A 23 16.14 -13.20 19.93
N GLU A 24 16.67 -12.12 19.35
CA GLU A 24 15.87 -11.03 18.83
C GLU A 24 15.20 -11.60 17.58
N SER A 25 14.20 -12.46 17.81
CA SER A 25 13.43 -13.18 16.81
C SER A 25 12.40 -12.23 16.22
N GLY A 26 12.88 -11.14 15.65
CA GLY A 26 12.10 -10.16 14.91
C GLY A 26 12.89 -9.70 13.70
N PRO A 27 12.20 -9.25 12.64
CA PRO A 27 12.87 -8.76 11.44
C PRO A 27 13.80 -7.61 11.81
N SER A 28 14.97 -7.59 11.16
CA SER A 28 15.94 -6.52 11.38
C SER A 28 15.39 -5.18 10.88
N LYS A 29 15.92 -4.05 11.38
CA LYS A 29 15.49 -2.72 10.91
C LYS A 29 15.66 -2.53 9.39
N HIS A 30 16.72 -3.10 8.82
CA HIS A 30 16.94 -3.08 7.37
C HIS A 30 15.98 -3.99 6.63
N GLU A 31 15.64 -5.14 7.19
CA GLU A 31 14.66 -6.04 6.59
C GLU A 31 13.27 -5.42 6.52
N LEU A 32 12.84 -4.74 7.58
CA LEU A 32 11.58 -3.96 7.58
C LEU A 32 11.58 -2.87 6.51
N TYR A 33 12.71 -2.15 6.36
CA TYR A 33 12.86 -1.16 5.30
C TYR A 33 12.77 -1.78 3.90
N MET A 34 13.47 -2.90 3.65
CA MET A 34 13.40 -3.61 2.37
C MET A 34 12.00 -4.14 2.08
N GLN A 35 11.29 -4.66 3.08
CA GLN A 35 9.90 -5.09 2.96
C GLN A 35 8.99 -3.92 2.60
N GLY A 36 9.16 -2.75 3.23
CA GLY A 36 8.39 -1.55 2.89
C GLY A 36 8.61 -1.13 1.43
N MET A 37 9.86 -1.11 0.96
CA MET A 37 10.18 -0.81 -0.44
C MET A 37 9.59 -1.84 -1.40
N GLN A 38 9.56 -3.12 -1.01
CA GLN A 38 8.96 -4.17 -1.81
C GLN A 38 7.45 -3.95 -1.96
N VAL A 39 6.75 -3.66 -0.86
CA VAL A 39 5.31 -3.36 -0.89
C VAL A 39 5.00 -2.17 -1.81
N GLU A 40 5.78 -1.07 -1.72
CA GLU A 40 5.60 0.06 -2.63
C GLU A 40 5.87 -0.30 -4.10
N GLY A 41 6.91 -1.11 -4.34
CA GLY A 41 7.31 -1.55 -5.67
C GLY A 41 6.26 -2.46 -6.32
N GLU A 42 5.64 -3.34 -5.55
CA GLU A 42 4.54 -4.19 -5.99
C GLU A 42 3.28 -3.36 -6.24
N ALA A 43 2.91 -2.47 -5.31
CA ALA A 43 1.73 -1.61 -5.46
C ALA A 43 1.82 -0.69 -6.69
N SER A 44 3.01 -0.16 -6.99
CA SER A 44 3.24 0.70 -8.15
C SER A 44 3.06 -0.03 -9.49
N ARG A 45 3.22 -1.36 -9.50
CA ARG A 45 3.07 -2.19 -10.70
C ARG A 45 1.66 -2.72 -10.90
N SER A 46 0.84 -2.76 -9.84
CA SER A 46 -0.53 -3.27 -9.89
C SER A 46 -1.54 -2.25 -9.38
N ASP A 47 -1.62 -2.07 -8.07
CA ASP A 47 -2.76 -1.45 -7.37
C ASP A 47 -2.85 0.07 -7.56
N CYS A 48 -1.75 0.71 -7.93
CA CYS A 48 -1.67 2.14 -8.21
C CYS A 48 -1.83 2.48 -9.69
N GLN A 49 -2.05 1.49 -10.57
CA GLN A 49 -2.29 1.76 -11.99
C GLN A 49 -3.78 2.06 -12.24
N PRO A 50 -4.11 3.13 -12.98
CA PRO A 50 -5.49 3.41 -13.34
C PRO A 50 -6.06 2.27 -14.20
N ALA A 51 -7.28 1.83 -13.86
CA ALA A 51 -7.95 0.75 -14.57
C ALA A 51 -8.30 1.18 -15.99
N PHE A 52 -8.15 0.27 -16.95
CA PHE A 52 -8.60 0.53 -18.32
C PHE A 52 -10.10 0.28 -18.45
N ASP A 53 -10.83 1.29 -18.91
CA ASP A 53 -12.25 1.20 -19.22
C ASP A 53 -12.44 0.98 -20.73
N ALA A 54 -12.93 -0.20 -21.10
CA ALA A 54 -13.16 -0.58 -22.49
C ALA A 54 -14.35 0.15 -23.14
N GLY A 55 -15.27 0.70 -22.35
CA GLY A 55 -16.39 1.53 -22.84
C GLY A 55 -15.95 2.93 -23.22
N MET A 56 -14.94 3.48 -22.53
CA MET A 56 -14.35 4.79 -22.84
C MET A 56 -13.01 4.72 -23.60
N ASP A 57 -12.52 3.51 -23.89
CA ASP A 57 -11.23 3.23 -24.56
C ASP A 57 -10.05 4.00 -23.94
N THR A 58 -10.06 4.14 -22.61
CA THR A 58 -9.08 4.94 -21.87
C THR A 58 -8.86 4.44 -20.45
N HIS A 59 -7.74 4.84 -19.84
CA HIS A 59 -7.50 4.62 -18.43
C HIS A 59 -8.30 5.62 -17.59
N VAL A 60 -9.12 5.08 -16.69
CA VAL A 60 -10.00 5.87 -15.81
C VAL A 60 -9.46 5.80 -14.39
N LEU A 61 -9.53 6.94 -13.72
CA LEU A 61 -9.16 7.07 -12.32
C LEU A 61 -10.41 6.75 -11.47
N ASP A 62 -10.44 5.57 -10.89
CA ASP A 62 -11.54 5.07 -10.06
C ASP A 62 -11.18 5.15 -8.57
N GLY A 63 -12.13 5.52 -7.73
CA GLY A 63 -11.95 5.70 -6.30
C GLY A 63 -11.51 4.43 -5.58
N ASP A 64 -11.93 3.25 -6.05
CA ASP A 64 -11.50 1.97 -5.48
C ASP A 64 -10.03 1.68 -5.81
N VAL A 65 -9.57 2.06 -7.01
CA VAL A 65 -8.15 1.96 -7.40
C VAL A 65 -7.31 2.90 -6.53
N VAL A 66 -7.74 4.15 -6.36
CA VAL A 66 -7.03 5.11 -5.48
C VAL A 66 -7.00 4.61 -4.03
N GLN A 67 -8.11 4.05 -3.55
CA GLN A 67 -8.19 3.48 -2.20
C GLN A 67 -7.30 2.24 -2.04
N ALA A 68 -7.20 1.39 -3.04
CA ALA A 68 -6.29 0.23 -3.03
C ALA A 68 -4.82 0.67 -2.95
N CYS A 69 -4.43 1.63 -3.79
CA CYS A 69 -3.10 2.23 -3.77
C CYS A 69 -2.77 2.89 -2.41
N LEU A 70 -3.75 3.60 -1.83
CA LEU A 70 -3.61 4.20 -0.50
C LEU A 70 -3.33 3.14 0.57
N ARG A 71 -4.09 2.05 0.61
CA ARG A 71 -3.87 0.95 1.57
C ARG A 71 -2.47 0.37 1.49
N LYS A 72 -1.95 0.13 0.27
CA LYS A 72 -0.58 -0.38 0.10
C LYS A 72 0.49 0.62 0.52
N THR A 73 0.27 1.90 0.26
CA THR A 73 1.14 2.97 0.75
C THR A 73 1.15 2.99 2.28
N GLU A 74 0.00 2.78 2.94
CA GLU A 74 -0.08 2.68 4.41
C GLU A 74 0.61 1.44 4.97
N GLU A 75 0.48 0.28 4.32
CA GLU A 75 1.20 -0.94 4.68
C GLU A 75 2.73 -0.72 4.65
N ALA A 76 3.24 -0.06 3.61
CA ALA A 76 4.66 0.28 3.50
C ALA A 76 5.10 1.27 4.58
N ILE A 77 4.31 2.32 4.85
CA ILE A 77 4.57 3.28 5.93
C ILE A 77 4.65 2.59 7.29
N ALA A 78 3.75 1.64 7.57
CA ALA A 78 3.79 0.88 8.83
C ALA A 78 5.07 0.05 8.99
N LEU A 79 5.66 -0.46 7.89
CA LEU A 79 6.95 -1.14 7.90
C LEU A 79 8.10 -0.15 8.15
N TYR A 80 8.04 1.03 7.53
CA TYR A 80 9.01 2.10 7.78
C TYR A 80 8.96 2.63 9.21
N GLU A 81 7.77 2.78 9.79
CA GLU A 81 7.62 3.15 11.20
C GLU A 81 8.24 2.11 12.14
N GLN A 82 8.09 0.82 11.84
CA GLN A 82 8.77 -0.24 12.58
C GLN A 82 10.29 -0.20 12.42
N ALA A 83 10.79 0.07 11.21
CA ALA A 83 12.22 0.25 10.95
C ALA A 83 12.79 1.44 11.73
N LYS A 84 12.07 2.57 11.75
CA LYS A 84 12.39 3.77 12.53
C LYS A 84 12.38 3.49 14.03
N ALA A 85 11.39 2.75 14.54
CA ALA A 85 11.32 2.36 15.96
C ALA A 85 12.52 1.50 16.40
N LYS A 86 13.15 0.78 15.46
CA LYS A 86 14.40 0.03 15.66
C LYS A 86 15.67 0.86 15.41
N GLY A 87 15.55 2.18 15.23
CA GLY A 87 16.67 3.11 15.07
C GLY A 87 17.28 3.10 13.66
N LEU A 88 16.47 2.95 12.61
CA LEU A 88 16.88 3.28 11.25
C LEU A 88 16.61 4.77 10.99
N GLU A 89 17.67 5.52 10.69
CA GLU A 89 17.64 6.98 10.52
C GLU A 89 18.63 7.46 9.45
N ASP A 90 19.10 6.58 8.56
CA ASP A 90 19.95 6.99 7.45
C ASP A 90 19.21 7.93 6.49
N LEU A 91 19.97 8.77 5.77
CA LEU A 91 19.40 9.80 4.91
C LEU A 91 18.50 9.22 3.81
N ASP A 92 18.85 8.06 3.26
CA ASP A 92 18.08 7.41 2.21
C ASP A 92 16.74 6.91 2.75
N PHE A 93 16.76 6.29 3.94
CA PHE A 93 15.55 5.92 4.66
C PHE A 93 14.65 7.13 4.95
N VAL A 94 15.20 8.21 5.52
CA VAL A 94 14.42 9.40 5.88
C VAL A 94 13.75 10.00 4.66
N GLN A 95 14.47 10.18 3.55
CA GLN A 95 13.90 10.69 2.31
C GLN A 95 12.81 9.78 1.74
N THR A 96 13.02 8.47 1.79
CA THR A 96 12.05 7.48 1.30
C THR A 96 10.78 7.50 2.14
N TYR A 97 10.94 7.55 3.46
CA TYR A 97 9.83 7.63 4.40
C TYR A 97 9.03 8.92 4.24
N GLU A 98 9.69 10.07 4.11
CA GLU A 98 9.03 11.36 3.88
C GLU A 98 8.25 11.38 2.56
N LYS A 99 8.84 10.85 1.48
CA LYS A 99 8.15 10.70 0.18
C LYS A 99 6.93 9.80 0.28
N ALA A 100 7.00 8.71 1.04
CA ALA A 100 5.86 7.83 1.26
C ALA A 100 4.72 8.55 2.01
N LEU A 101 5.05 9.35 3.03
CA LEU A 101 4.08 10.17 3.76
C LEU A 101 3.44 11.26 2.88
N GLU A 102 4.22 11.91 2.03
CA GLU A 102 3.70 12.88 1.06
C GLU A 102 2.76 12.20 0.06
N ARG A 103 3.15 11.04 -0.47
CA ARG A 103 2.31 10.24 -1.37
C ARG A 103 0.99 9.86 -0.70
N LYS A 104 1.02 9.42 0.56
CA LYS A 104 -0.20 9.13 1.33
C LYS A 104 -1.15 10.33 1.35
N LYS A 105 -0.67 11.53 1.71
CA LYS A 105 -1.48 12.74 1.74
C LYS A 105 -2.07 13.08 0.37
N HIS A 106 -1.28 12.91 -0.69
CA HIS A 106 -1.74 13.13 -2.05
C HIS A 106 -2.86 12.14 -2.45
N LEU A 107 -2.68 10.84 -2.15
CA LEU A 107 -3.68 9.80 -2.41
C LEU A 107 -4.96 10.03 -1.61
N GLU A 108 -4.88 10.44 -0.34
CA GLU A 108 -6.05 10.80 0.47
C GLU A 108 -6.83 11.98 -0.13
N SER A 109 -6.12 13.00 -0.61
CA SER A 109 -6.73 14.14 -1.28
C SER A 109 -7.40 13.72 -2.59
N MET A 110 -6.72 12.90 -3.39
CA MET A 110 -7.23 12.39 -4.66
C MET A 110 -8.47 11.52 -4.44
N LEU A 111 -8.44 10.63 -3.45
CA LEU A 111 -9.58 9.79 -3.10
C LEU A 111 -10.80 10.64 -2.73
N ARG A 112 -10.62 11.69 -1.92
CA ARG A 112 -11.71 12.60 -1.57
C ARG A 112 -12.36 13.20 -2.81
N VAL A 113 -11.56 13.77 -3.71
CA VAL A 113 -12.06 14.41 -4.94
C VAL A 113 -12.76 13.41 -5.84
N VAL A 114 -12.17 12.22 -6.05
CA VAL A 114 -12.77 11.18 -6.90
C VAL A 114 -14.10 10.71 -6.31
N ARG A 115 -14.17 10.47 -5.00
CA ARG A 115 -15.43 10.09 -4.35
C ARG A 115 -16.49 11.19 -4.41
N GLU A 116 -16.10 12.47 -4.39
CA GLU A 116 -17.03 13.58 -4.61
C GLU A 116 -17.61 13.57 -6.03
N LEU A 117 -16.79 13.26 -7.04
CA LEU A 117 -17.22 13.17 -8.44
C LEU A 117 -18.02 11.89 -8.76
N GLU A 118 -17.75 10.79 -8.06
CA GLU A 118 -18.49 9.53 -8.20
C GLU A 118 -19.88 9.60 -7.58
N ARG A 119 -20.14 10.54 -6.66
CA ARG A 119 -21.49 10.76 -6.14
C ARG A 119 -22.33 11.25 -7.32
N PRO A 120 -23.32 10.48 -7.79
CA PRO A 120 -24.22 10.98 -8.80
C PRO A 120 -24.89 12.20 -8.19
N ASP A 121 -24.71 13.37 -8.79
CA ASP A 121 -25.41 14.58 -8.36
C ASP A 121 -26.91 14.24 -8.28
N GLU A 122 -27.44 14.28 -7.06
CA GLU A 122 -28.86 14.45 -6.82
C GLU A 122 -29.29 15.68 -7.64
N VAL A 123 -29.98 15.44 -8.75
CA VAL A 123 -30.79 16.40 -9.51
C VAL A 123 -30.18 17.79 -9.62
N TYR A 124 -29.45 18.08 -10.70
CA TYR A 124 -29.12 19.46 -11.08
C TYR A 124 -30.43 20.28 -11.18
N PRO A 125 -30.77 21.18 -10.24
CA PRO A 125 -32.09 21.83 -10.22
C PRO A 125 -32.18 23.00 -11.22
N GLY A 126 -31.37 22.96 -12.28
CA GLY A 126 -31.21 24.02 -13.27
C GLY A 126 -31.09 23.55 -14.71
N ALA A 127 -31.41 22.28 -15.03
CA ALA A 127 -31.55 21.88 -16.41
C ALA A 127 -32.78 22.59 -17.01
N PRO A 128 -32.64 23.43 -18.06
CA PRO A 128 -33.80 24.00 -18.72
C PRO A 128 -34.66 22.87 -19.31
N PRO A 129 -35.99 22.89 -19.12
CA PRO A 129 -36.88 21.85 -19.61
C PRO A 129 -37.10 21.99 -21.12
N GLU A 130 -36.07 21.80 -21.94
CA GLU A 130 -36.25 21.78 -23.39
C GLU A 130 -35.12 21.06 -24.13
N ALA A 131 -35.11 19.73 -24.05
CA ALA A 131 -34.48 18.89 -25.08
C ALA A 131 -35.30 17.62 -25.36
N THR A 132 -36.61 17.67 -25.12
CA THR A 132 -37.56 16.67 -25.60
C THR A 132 -38.39 17.30 -26.72
N GLN A 133 -37.75 17.53 -27.88
CA GLN A 133 -38.50 17.71 -29.12
C GLN A 133 -38.22 16.54 -30.06
N VAL A 134 -39.16 15.59 -29.98
CA VAL A 134 -39.83 14.89 -31.08
C VAL A 134 -39.15 15.03 -32.45
N ARG A 135 -38.67 13.89 -32.97
CA ARG A 135 -38.39 13.73 -34.39
C ARG A 135 -39.49 12.81 -34.95
N GLU A 136 -40.47 13.40 -35.63
CA GLU A 136 -41.37 12.69 -36.54
C GLU A 136 -40.61 12.24 -37.81
#